data_AF-A0A1I3LS44-F1
#
_entry.id   AF-A0A1I3LS44-F1
#
_cell.length_a   1.000
_cell.length_b   1.000
_cell.length_c   1.000
_cell.angle_alpha   90.00
_cell.angle_beta   90.00
_cell.angle_gamma   90.00
#
_symmetry.space_group_name_H-M   'P 1'
#
loop_
_entity.id
_entity.type
_entity.pdbx_description
1 polymer ?
#
loop_
_entity_poly.entity_id
_entity_poly.type
_entity_poly.pdbx_seq_one_letter_code
_entity_poly.pdbx_strand_id
1 'polypeptide(L)'
;MPPRRKHESTPDELAQLVREIACDEGGYVSFHRFRQLTGVPHSEVYRHYLSWDDLLAAAEIEKPQRSGSRFTSDQLLAEFHRVVEQLWKLPTVAEFTRHARISWGPIWTTFNGHQNLLTAYRQYLDQIAISSPSPRYPGERAGVRGFSRNVTSKQAASASDPLPPDPRPLTSNPSFPSPDSHLLTPTPSRDNPWVRHQWTSLRLGFEWLSSDFPLQHRDKIDILICWKNDFEHPNLPTIELSTAAPWLEAWIDHVEPHTSCVR
;
A
#
# COMPACT_ATOMS: atom_id res chain seq x y z
N MET A 1 -49.28 39.03 10.77
CA MET A 1 -47.96 38.92 10.12
C MET A 1 -48.18 38.39 8.71
N PRO A 2 -47.81 39.12 7.64
CA PRO A 2 -47.85 38.56 6.30
C PRO A 2 -46.88 37.37 6.20
N PRO A 3 -47.21 36.31 5.45
CA PRO A 3 -46.31 35.18 5.27
C PRO A 3 -45.03 35.69 4.58
N ARG A 4 -43.86 35.36 5.14
CA ARG A 4 -42.58 35.53 4.45
C ARG A 4 -42.69 34.76 3.14
N ARG A 5 -42.75 35.47 2.00
CA ARG A 5 -42.66 34.83 0.69
C ARG A 5 -41.35 34.04 0.67
N LYS A 6 -41.46 32.72 0.57
CA LYS A 6 -40.32 31.86 0.27
C LYS A 6 -39.97 32.19 -1.19
N HIS A 7 -39.10 33.18 -1.38
CA HIS A 7 -38.45 33.32 -2.67
C HIS A 7 -37.55 32.09 -2.79
N GLU A 8 -38.01 31.10 -3.55
CA GLU A 8 -37.16 30.00 -4.00
C GLU A 8 -36.18 30.63 -4.97
N SER A 9 -34.92 30.73 -4.57
CA SER A 9 -33.88 31.28 -5.42
C SER A 9 -33.49 30.23 -6.44
N THR A 10 -33.39 30.60 -7.71
CA THR A 10 -32.88 29.67 -8.72
C THR A 10 -31.37 29.42 -8.49
N PRO A 11 -30.80 28.33 -9.01
CA PRO A 11 -29.36 28.09 -8.93
C PRO A 11 -28.54 29.27 -9.46
N ASP A 12 -28.91 29.80 -10.62
CA ASP A 12 -28.21 30.90 -11.28
C ASP A 12 -28.30 32.21 -10.47
N GLU A 13 -29.45 32.48 -9.85
CA GLU A 13 -29.62 33.62 -8.94
C GLU A 13 -28.69 33.50 -7.73
N LEU A 14 -28.52 32.29 -7.16
CA LEU A 14 -27.59 32.08 -6.05
C LEU A 14 -26.14 32.29 -6.48
N ALA A 15 -25.73 31.76 -7.63
CA ALA A 15 -24.37 31.94 -8.14
C ALA A 15 -24.06 33.41 -8.42
N GLN A 16 -25.00 34.13 -9.04
CA GLN A 16 -24.89 35.57 -9.29
C GLN A 16 -24.82 36.37 -7.99
N LEU A 17 -25.67 36.04 -7.00
CA LEU A 17 -25.68 36.71 -5.70
C LEU A 17 -24.36 36.52 -4.95
N VAL A 18 -23.79 35.31 -4.98
CA VAL A 18 -22.47 35.05 -4.36
C VAL A 18 -21.37 35.84 -5.08
N ARG A 19 -21.41 35.92 -6.41
CA ARG A 19 -20.46 36.69 -7.22
C ARG A 19 -20.47 38.17 -6.88
N GLU A 20 -21.65 38.78 -6.75
CA GLU A 20 -21.80 40.19 -6.37
C GLU A 20 -21.20 40.46 -4.99
N ILE A 21 -21.55 39.64 -4.00
CA ILE A 21 -21.03 39.80 -2.64
C ILE A 21 -19.52 39.55 -2.57
N ALA A 22 -19.01 38.57 -3.30
CA ALA A 22 -17.58 38.30 -3.35
C ALA A 22 -16.82 39.49 -3.98
N CYS A 23 -17.37 40.12 -5.01
CA CYS A 23 -16.79 41.34 -5.60
C CYS A 23 -16.68 42.46 -4.56
N ASP A 24 -17.75 42.69 -3.79
CA ASP A 24 -17.79 43.71 -2.73
C ASP A 24 -16.83 43.43 -1.57
N GLU A 25 -16.60 42.15 -1.23
CA GLU A 25 -15.73 41.74 -0.12
C GLU A 25 -14.26 41.49 -0.54
N GLY A 26 -13.89 41.77 -1.80
CA GLY A 26 -12.50 41.67 -2.28
C GLY A 26 -12.09 40.33 -2.88
N GLY A 27 -13.03 39.64 -3.53
CA GLY A 27 -12.80 38.46 -4.36
C GLY A 27 -13.17 37.12 -3.74
N TYR A 28 -13.55 37.07 -2.45
CA TYR A 28 -14.01 35.83 -1.81
C TYR A 28 -14.96 36.10 -0.65
N VAL A 29 -15.97 35.25 -0.51
CA VAL A 29 -16.88 35.26 0.64
C VAL A 29 -16.99 33.88 1.27
N SER A 30 -16.85 33.80 2.59
CA SER A 30 -17.12 32.56 3.33
C SER A 30 -18.63 32.31 3.40
N PHE A 31 -19.06 31.04 3.47
CA PHE A 31 -20.48 30.71 3.63
C PHE A 31 -21.14 31.46 4.80
N HIS A 32 -20.45 31.54 5.94
CA HIS A 32 -20.95 32.23 7.12
C HIS A 32 -21.19 33.73 6.85
N ARG A 33 -20.23 34.39 6.19
CA ARG A 33 -20.35 35.80 5.80
C ARG A 33 -21.49 36.01 4.79
N PHE A 34 -21.57 35.16 3.77
CA PHE A 34 -22.66 35.17 2.80
C PHE A 34 -24.03 35.06 3.48
N ARG A 35 -24.20 34.09 4.38
CA ARG A 35 -25.44 33.90 5.15
C ARG A 35 -25.79 35.10 6.02
N GLN A 36 -24.79 35.77 6.61
CA GLN A 36 -25.02 36.99 7.39
C GLN A 36 -25.52 38.15 6.54
N LEU A 37 -24.98 38.29 5.32
CA LEU A 37 -25.33 39.38 4.40
C LEU A 37 -26.68 39.16 3.72
N THR A 38 -26.99 37.93 3.30
CA THR A 38 -28.19 37.63 2.50
C THR A 38 -29.35 37.06 3.31
N GLY A 39 -29.06 36.46 4.47
CA GLY A 39 -30.04 35.68 5.23
C GLY A 39 -30.42 34.34 4.58
N VAL A 40 -29.79 33.95 3.47
CA VAL A 40 -30.07 32.69 2.78
C VAL A 40 -29.62 31.51 3.65
N PRO A 41 -30.52 30.56 4.02
CA PRO A 41 -30.16 29.43 4.85
C PRO A 41 -29.38 28.37 4.06
N HIS A 42 -28.58 27.58 4.77
CA HIS A 42 -27.78 26.49 4.19
C HIS A 42 -28.65 25.53 3.37
N SER A 43 -29.84 25.17 3.86
CA SER A 43 -30.77 24.28 3.14
C SER A 43 -31.20 24.79 1.76
N GLU A 44 -31.16 26.10 1.51
CA GLU A 44 -31.50 26.66 0.20
C GLU A 44 -30.35 26.43 -0.78
N VAL A 45 -29.12 26.75 -0.37
CA VAL A 45 -27.91 26.47 -1.16
C VAL A 45 -27.80 24.99 -1.50
N TYR A 46 -28.00 24.12 -0.49
CA TYR A 46 -27.86 22.67 -0.66
C TYR A 46 -29.00 22.01 -1.45
N ARG A 47 -30.08 22.74 -1.73
CA ARG A 47 -31.13 22.28 -2.65
C ARG A 47 -30.64 22.33 -4.10
N HIS A 48 -29.76 23.27 -4.42
CA HIS A 48 -29.29 23.54 -5.78
C HIS A 48 -27.85 23.07 -6.03
N TYR A 49 -27.02 23.01 -4.99
CA TYR A 49 -25.60 22.65 -5.06
C TYR A 49 -25.26 21.60 -4.01
N LEU A 50 -24.38 20.64 -4.31
CA LEU A 50 -24.01 19.58 -3.36
C LEU A 50 -23.12 20.11 -2.22
N SER A 51 -22.43 21.22 -2.45
CA SER A 51 -21.56 21.88 -1.49
C SER A 51 -21.47 23.38 -1.74
N TRP A 52 -20.97 24.13 -0.74
CA TRP A 52 -20.59 25.54 -0.91
C TRP A 52 -19.52 25.72 -2.00
N ASP A 53 -18.67 24.71 -2.19
CA ASP A 53 -17.57 24.74 -3.14
C ASP A 53 -18.10 24.67 -4.58
N ASP A 54 -19.14 23.87 -4.81
CA ASP A 54 -19.81 23.79 -6.11
C ASP A 54 -20.49 25.13 -6.47
N LEU A 55 -21.08 25.80 -5.48
CA LEU A 55 -21.65 27.13 -5.69
C LEU A 55 -20.57 28.18 -5.99
N LEU A 56 -19.43 28.16 -5.30
CA LEU A 56 -18.29 29.03 -5.62
C LEU A 56 -17.74 28.75 -7.02
N ALA A 57 -17.66 27.48 -7.42
CA ALA A 57 -17.24 27.07 -8.75
C ALA A 57 -18.22 27.56 -9.83
N ALA A 58 -19.53 27.43 -9.60
CA ALA A 58 -20.57 27.95 -10.50
C ALA A 58 -20.55 29.48 -10.60
N ALA A 59 -20.16 30.16 -9.53
CA ALA A 59 -19.95 31.62 -9.50
C ALA A 59 -18.61 32.07 -10.10
N GLU A 60 -17.76 31.13 -10.55
CA GLU A 60 -16.39 31.38 -11.04
C GLU A 60 -15.49 32.08 -10.01
N ILE A 61 -15.71 31.79 -8.72
CA ILE A 61 -14.91 32.34 -7.62
C ILE A 61 -13.83 31.33 -7.24
N GLU A 62 -12.59 31.71 -7.48
CA GLU A 62 -11.45 30.99 -6.92
C GLU A 62 -11.43 31.19 -5.41
N LYS A 63 -11.34 30.08 -4.68
CA LYS A 63 -11.07 30.17 -3.25
C LYS A 63 -9.69 30.77 -3.07
N PRO A 64 -9.51 31.72 -2.14
CA PRO A 64 -8.17 32.05 -1.67
C PRO A 64 -7.60 30.73 -1.19
N GLN A 65 -6.47 30.32 -1.78
CA GLN A 65 -5.69 29.25 -1.18
C GLN A 65 -5.54 29.65 0.28
N ARG A 66 -6.17 28.89 1.19
CA ARG A 66 -6.11 29.16 2.63
C ARG A 66 -4.66 29.47 2.91
N SER A 67 -4.38 30.71 3.25
CA SER A 67 -3.02 31.19 3.41
C SER A 67 -2.34 30.31 4.46
N GLY A 68 -1.56 29.37 3.94
CA GLY A 68 -0.81 28.33 4.62
C GLY A 68 -1.54 27.59 5.74
N SER A 69 -1.81 26.30 5.53
CA SER A 69 -1.21 25.39 6.51
C SER A 69 0.25 25.84 6.63
N ARG A 70 0.68 26.22 7.84
CA ARG A 70 2.07 26.66 8.11
C ARG A 70 3.09 25.66 7.56
N PHE A 71 2.65 24.44 7.26
CA PHE A 71 3.42 23.35 6.72
C PHE A 71 2.92 22.97 5.32
N THR A 72 3.86 22.85 4.38
CA THR A 72 3.61 22.23 3.08
C THR A 72 3.40 20.72 3.23
N SER A 73 2.82 20.06 2.22
CA SER A 73 2.67 18.60 2.20
C SER A 73 4.02 17.90 2.42
N ASP A 74 5.08 18.38 1.77
CA ASP A 74 6.43 17.81 1.89
C ASP A 74 7.01 17.99 3.29
N GLN A 75 6.78 19.14 3.94
CA GLN A 75 7.20 19.36 5.33
C GLN A 75 6.46 18.43 6.30
N LEU A 76 5.18 18.18 6.05
CA LEU A 76 4.39 17.24 6.84
C LEU A 76 4.87 15.80 6.66
N LEU A 77 5.16 15.38 5.43
CA LEU A 77 5.68 14.04 5.11
C LEU A 77 7.10 13.83 5.64
N ALA A 78 7.97 14.85 5.55
CA ALA A 78 9.32 14.80 6.11
C ALA A 78 9.30 14.66 7.64
N GLU A 79 8.41 15.40 8.34
CA GLU A 79 8.27 15.24 9.78
C GLU A 79 7.66 13.88 10.15
N PHE A 80 6.71 13.37 9.34
CA PHE A 80 6.18 12.01 9.48
C PHE A 80 7.28 10.95 9.34
N HIS A 81 8.10 11.06 8.29
CA HIS A 81 9.24 10.19 8.03
C HIS A 81 10.22 10.16 9.22
N ARG A 82 10.61 11.34 9.72
CA ARG A 82 11.52 11.45 10.86
C ARG A 82 11.01 10.71 12.09
N VAL A 83 9.71 10.76 12.36
CA VAL A 83 9.10 10.02 13.49
C VAL A 83 9.07 8.53 13.23
N VAL A 84 8.81 8.10 11.99
CA VAL A 84 8.89 6.68 11.58
C VAL A 84 10.31 6.14 11.80
N GLU A 85 11.34 6.85 11.34
CA GLU A 85 12.75 6.48 11.55
C GLU A 85 13.11 6.42 13.03
N GLN A 86 12.60 7.37 13.83
CA GLN A 86 12.84 7.40 15.28
C GLN A 86 12.23 6.19 16.01
N LEU A 87 11.07 5.71 15.56
CA LEU A 87 10.34 4.61 16.22
C LEU A 87 10.56 3.25 15.55
N TRP A 88 11.20 3.22 14.38
CA TRP A 88 11.36 2.04 13.52
C TRP A 88 10.02 1.34 13.19
N LYS A 89 8.93 2.10 13.15
CA LYS A 89 7.57 1.63 12.82
C LYS A 89 6.68 2.81 12.41
N LEU A 90 5.53 2.51 11.79
CA LEU A 90 4.50 3.52 11.55
C LEU A 90 3.91 4.01 12.89
N PRO A 91 3.96 5.32 13.19
CA PRO A 91 3.46 5.85 14.45
C PRO A 91 1.93 5.83 14.49
N THR A 92 1.37 5.54 15.67
CA THR A 92 -0.02 5.89 15.99
C THR A 92 -0.18 7.40 16.17
N VAL A 93 -1.41 7.91 16.17
CA VAL A 93 -1.69 9.35 16.39
C VAL A 93 -1.10 9.85 17.72
N ALA A 94 -1.20 9.05 18.79
CA ALA A 94 -0.68 9.39 20.11
C ALA A 94 0.86 9.41 20.14
N GLU A 95 1.50 8.44 19.48
CA GLU A 95 2.97 8.41 19.35
C GLU A 95 3.46 9.57 18.49
N PHE A 96 2.83 9.83 17.34
CA PHE A 96 3.19 10.98 16.50
C PHE A 96 3.08 12.28 17.28
N THR A 97 1.98 12.50 18.00
CA THR A 97 1.79 13.72 18.81
C THR A 97 2.85 13.87 19.90
N ARG A 98 3.37 12.76 20.46
CA ARG A 98 4.43 12.79 21.47
C ARG A 98 5.81 13.09 20.89
N HIS A 99 6.09 12.61 19.69
CA HIS A 99 7.44 12.65 19.10
C HIS A 99 7.62 13.73 18.02
N ALA A 100 6.54 14.23 17.42
CA ALA A 100 6.57 15.21 16.36
C ALA A 100 6.67 16.65 16.88
N ARG A 101 7.25 17.50 16.05
CA ARG A 101 7.30 18.97 16.23
C ARG A 101 6.03 19.65 15.73
N ILE A 102 5.21 18.93 14.97
CA ILE A 102 3.97 19.39 14.35
C ILE A 102 2.82 18.59 14.95
N SER A 103 1.71 19.26 15.29
CA SER A 103 0.50 18.57 15.74
C SER A 103 -0.09 17.66 14.64
N TRP A 104 -0.89 16.67 15.01
CA TRP A 104 -1.54 15.77 14.04
C TRP A 104 -2.57 16.46 13.12
N GLY A 105 -3.18 17.56 13.57
CA GLY A 105 -4.26 18.27 12.86
C GLY A 105 -3.92 18.64 11.40
N PRO A 106 -2.81 19.35 11.14
CA PRO A 106 -2.34 19.65 9.79
C PRO A 106 -2.18 18.41 8.90
N ILE A 107 -1.64 17.31 9.41
CA ILE A 107 -1.53 16.06 8.64
C ILE A 107 -2.90 15.55 8.25
N TRP A 108 -3.82 15.46 9.22
CA TRP A 108 -5.18 14.98 8.97
C TRP A 108 -5.93 15.83 7.94
N THR A 109 -5.86 17.16 8.08
CA THR A 109 -6.53 18.09 7.16
C THR A 109 -5.91 18.08 5.76
N THR A 110 -4.58 18.03 5.66
CA THR A 110 -3.89 18.06 4.35
C THR A 110 -4.11 16.77 3.56
N PHE A 111 -4.03 15.61 4.19
CA PHE A 111 -4.15 14.34 3.49
C PHE A 111 -5.57 13.78 3.50
N ASN A 112 -6.51 14.40 4.22
CA ASN A 112 -7.91 13.96 4.31
C ASN A 112 -8.05 12.50 4.79
N GLY A 113 -7.25 12.12 5.79
CA GLY A 113 -7.33 10.81 6.44
C GLY A 113 -6.05 9.97 6.39
N HIS A 114 -6.05 8.88 7.15
CA HIS A 114 -4.86 8.04 7.36
C HIS A 114 -4.46 7.27 6.09
N GLN A 115 -5.41 6.73 5.33
CA GLN A 115 -5.11 5.96 4.10
C GLN A 115 -4.38 6.82 3.05
N ASN A 116 -4.86 8.03 2.82
CA ASN A 116 -4.23 8.97 1.90
C ASN A 116 -2.85 9.43 2.37
N LEU A 117 -2.66 9.62 3.68
CA LEU A 117 -1.33 9.87 4.24
C LEU A 117 -0.37 8.74 3.91
N LEU A 118 -0.77 7.47 4.09
CA LEU A 118 0.09 6.33 3.81
C LEU A 118 0.40 6.20 2.31
N THR A 119 -0.58 6.45 1.43
CA THR A 119 -0.36 6.50 -0.01
C THR A 119 0.64 7.59 -0.40
N ALA A 120 0.47 8.80 0.11
CA ALA A 120 1.40 9.92 -0.13
C ALA A 120 2.79 9.63 0.47
N TYR A 121 2.84 9.01 1.64
CA TYR A 121 4.09 8.64 2.30
C TYR A 121 4.86 7.58 1.51
N ARG A 122 4.18 6.59 0.91
CA ARG A 122 4.83 5.63 0.00
C ARG A 122 5.48 6.33 -1.19
N GLN A 123 4.77 7.25 -1.84
CA GLN A 123 5.33 8.03 -2.95
C GLN A 123 6.51 8.90 -2.51
N TYR A 124 6.44 9.48 -1.31
CA TYR A 124 7.54 10.22 -0.72
C TYR A 124 8.78 9.33 -0.49
N LEU A 125 8.58 8.10 0.00
CA LEU A 125 9.68 7.12 0.16
C LEU A 125 10.34 6.78 -1.18
N ASP A 126 9.55 6.60 -2.24
CA ASP A 126 10.08 6.35 -3.59
C ASP A 126 10.93 7.54 -4.08
N GLN A 127 10.49 8.77 -3.83
CA GLN A 127 11.22 9.98 -4.22
C GLN A 127 12.55 10.15 -3.47
N ILE A 128 12.57 9.89 -2.16
CA ILE A 128 13.83 9.97 -1.38
C ILE A 128 14.78 8.82 -1.72
N ALA A 129 14.27 7.64 -2.08
CA ALA A 129 15.09 6.50 -2.53
C ALA A 129 15.76 6.78 -3.88
N ILE A 130 15.06 7.48 -4.79
CA ILE A 130 15.65 7.95 -6.05
C ILE A 130 16.70 9.04 -5.80
N SER A 131 16.47 9.91 -4.81
CA SER A 131 17.32 11.07 -4.51
C SER A 131 18.56 10.72 -3.67
N SER A 132 18.50 9.65 -2.87
CA SER A 132 19.65 9.08 -2.16
C SER A 132 20.19 7.91 -2.97
N PRO A 133 21.20 8.11 -3.85
CA PRO A 133 21.81 6.99 -4.54
C PRO A 133 22.30 6.00 -3.49
N SER A 134 21.84 4.75 -3.63
CA SER A 134 22.14 3.64 -2.73
C SER A 134 23.59 3.75 -2.23
N PRO A 135 23.85 3.69 -0.90
CA PRO A 135 25.20 3.75 -0.40
C PRO A 135 25.98 2.66 -1.12
N ARG A 136 26.95 3.05 -1.95
CA ARG A 136 27.84 2.08 -2.60
C ARG A 136 28.44 1.27 -1.47
N TYR A 137 28.05 0.00 -1.37
CA TYR A 137 28.55 -0.88 -0.33
C TYR A 137 30.09 -0.84 -0.42
N PRO A 138 30.82 -0.62 0.69
CA PRO A 138 32.28 -0.54 0.70
C PRO A 138 33.02 -1.84 0.30
N GLY A 139 32.34 -2.79 -0.34
CA GLY A 139 32.89 -4.01 -0.93
C GLY A 139 32.85 -4.06 -2.45
N GLU A 140 32.17 -3.12 -3.13
CA GLU A 140 32.09 -3.09 -4.59
C GLU A 140 33.35 -2.43 -5.18
N ARG A 141 34.50 -3.08 -4.95
CA ARG A 141 35.76 -2.70 -5.61
C ARG A 141 35.65 -3.03 -7.09
N ALA A 142 35.63 -1.97 -7.90
CA ALA A 142 36.03 -2.02 -9.30
C ALA A 142 37.38 -2.76 -9.43
N GLY A 143 37.33 -4.02 -9.89
CA GLY A 143 38.53 -4.77 -10.25
C GLY A 143 38.54 -6.24 -9.85
N VAL A 144 37.63 -7.05 -10.40
CA VAL A 144 37.97 -8.45 -10.66
C VAL A 144 38.47 -8.52 -12.10
N ARG A 145 39.75 -8.18 -12.29
CA ARG A 145 40.51 -8.58 -13.47
C ARG A 145 40.64 -10.10 -13.45
N GLY A 146 40.05 -10.75 -14.44
CA GLY A 146 40.48 -12.04 -15.00
C GLY A 146 40.73 -13.18 -14.01
N PHE A 147 39.70 -13.99 -13.74
CA PHE A 147 39.91 -15.41 -13.44
C PHE A 147 39.35 -16.24 -14.61
N SER A 148 40.14 -16.30 -15.67
CA SER A 148 39.98 -17.31 -16.73
C SER A 148 40.32 -18.66 -16.12
N ARG A 149 39.31 -19.49 -15.83
CA ARG A 149 39.53 -20.88 -15.47
C ARG A 149 39.67 -21.70 -16.75
N ASN A 150 40.92 -22.07 -17.06
CA ASN A 150 41.19 -23.23 -17.90
C ASN A 150 40.64 -24.47 -17.19
N VAL A 151 39.60 -25.07 -17.77
CA VAL A 151 39.11 -26.40 -17.38
C VAL A 151 40.00 -27.42 -18.08
N THR A 152 40.90 -28.04 -17.32
CA THR A 152 41.63 -29.24 -17.78
C THR A 152 40.96 -30.46 -17.19
N SER A 153 40.49 -31.33 -18.07
CA SER A 153 39.91 -32.64 -17.82
C SER A 153 40.85 -33.52 -16.99
N LYS A 154 40.31 -34.19 -15.95
CA LYS A 154 40.95 -35.39 -15.40
C LYS A 154 39.89 -36.41 -14.97
N GLN A 155 39.87 -37.52 -15.70
CA GLN A 155 39.19 -38.78 -15.37
C GLN A 155 39.77 -39.41 -14.10
N ALA A 156 38.88 -39.96 -13.27
CA ALA A 156 39.05 -41.17 -12.45
C ALA A 156 37.66 -41.51 -11.86
N ALA A 157 37.00 -42.59 -12.29
CA ALA A 157 37.10 -43.96 -11.77
C ALA A 157 35.97 -44.29 -10.76
N SER A 158 34.92 -44.89 -11.31
CA SER A 158 34.19 -46.08 -10.83
C SER A 158 34.11 -46.36 -9.32
N ALA A 159 32.90 -46.22 -8.76
CA ALA A 159 32.38 -47.12 -7.74
C ALA A 159 30.85 -47.21 -7.91
N SER A 160 30.39 -48.41 -8.19
CA SER A 160 28.99 -48.78 -8.37
C SER A 160 28.33 -48.94 -7.02
N ASP A 161 27.19 -48.29 -6.79
CA ASP A 161 26.29 -48.61 -5.68
C ASP A 161 24.86 -48.88 -6.20
N PRO A 162 24.11 -49.77 -5.51
CA PRO A 162 23.01 -50.52 -6.12
C PRO A 162 21.67 -49.76 -6.15
N LEU A 163 20.89 -50.11 -7.17
CA LEU A 163 19.53 -49.64 -7.44
C LEU A 163 18.54 -50.00 -6.31
N PRO A 164 17.59 -49.10 -5.98
CA PRO A 164 16.44 -49.47 -5.15
C PRO A 164 15.44 -50.35 -5.93
N PRO A 165 14.69 -51.25 -5.25
CA PRO A 165 13.74 -52.13 -5.91
C PRO A 165 12.48 -51.42 -6.40
N ASP A 166 11.99 -51.90 -7.54
CA ASP A 166 10.77 -51.50 -8.27
C ASP A 166 9.47 -51.52 -7.43
N PRO A 167 8.50 -50.64 -7.75
CA PRO A 167 7.18 -50.65 -7.15
C PRO A 167 6.28 -51.74 -7.75
N ARG A 168 5.53 -52.47 -6.90
CA ARG A 168 4.48 -53.39 -7.36
C ARG A 168 3.15 -52.68 -7.64
N PRO A 169 2.29 -53.23 -8.53
CA PRO A 169 1.14 -52.52 -9.10
C PRO A 169 -0.24 -53.06 -8.64
N LEU A 170 -1.29 -52.32 -9.05
CA LEU A 170 -2.73 -52.65 -9.10
C LEU A 170 -3.43 -52.65 -7.73
N THR A 171 -4.64 -52.12 -7.51
CA THR A 171 -5.93 -52.07 -8.24
C THR A 171 -6.73 -50.89 -7.65
N SER A 172 -7.69 -50.19 -8.26
CA SER A 172 -8.95 -50.62 -8.88
C SER A 172 -9.72 -49.37 -9.37
N ASN A 173 -10.29 -49.45 -10.57
CA ASN A 173 -11.30 -48.51 -11.08
C ASN A 173 -12.63 -48.63 -10.31
N PRO A 174 -13.34 -47.53 -10.01
CA PRO A 174 -14.78 -47.54 -9.87
C PRO A 174 -15.49 -47.13 -11.17
N SER A 175 -16.55 -47.87 -11.47
CA SER A 175 -17.47 -47.72 -12.60
C SER A 175 -18.15 -46.35 -12.65
N PHE A 176 -18.24 -45.79 -13.86
CA PHE A 176 -19.15 -44.68 -14.20
C PHE A 176 -20.54 -45.23 -14.57
N PRO A 177 -21.64 -44.64 -14.08
CA PRO A 177 -22.94 -44.72 -14.75
C PRO A 177 -23.11 -43.60 -15.78
N SER A 178 -23.82 -43.95 -16.86
CA SER A 178 -24.17 -43.13 -18.02
C SER A 178 -25.05 -41.91 -17.67
N PRO A 179 -25.09 -40.88 -18.53
CA PRO A 179 -25.85 -39.66 -18.30
C PRO A 179 -27.25 -39.78 -18.88
N ASP A 180 -28.27 -39.35 -18.12
CA ASP A 180 -29.40 -38.62 -18.69
C ASP A 180 -30.16 -37.87 -17.60
N SER A 181 -30.78 -36.77 -18.03
CA SER A 181 -31.96 -36.13 -17.45
C SER A 181 -31.83 -34.94 -16.46
N HIS A 182 -31.99 -33.76 -17.08
CA HIS A 182 -32.87 -32.63 -16.70
C HIS A 182 -32.32 -31.46 -15.85
N LEU A 183 -32.01 -30.38 -16.59
CA LEU A 183 -32.37 -28.97 -16.37
C LEU A 183 -33.01 -28.59 -15.01
N LEU A 184 -32.17 -28.13 -14.07
CA LEU A 184 -32.56 -27.16 -13.04
C LEU A 184 -31.37 -26.21 -12.80
N THR A 185 -31.64 -24.91 -12.76
CA THR A 185 -30.67 -23.86 -12.49
C THR A 185 -30.10 -23.98 -11.07
N PRO A 186 -28.77 -23.99 -10.87
CA PRO A 186 -28.21 -24.16 -9.53
C PRO A 186 -28.24 -22.85 -8.76
N THR A 187 -29.02 -22.82 -7.67
CA THR A 187 -28.74 -21.97 -6.51
C THR A 187 -27.29 -22.20 -6.05
N PRO A 188 -26.50 -21.15 -5.73
CA PRO A 188 -25.14 -21.33 -5.25
C PRO A 188 -25.16 -22.13 -3.94
N SER A 189 -24.62 -23.35 -4.00
CA SER A 189 -24.45 -24.25 -2.88
C SER A 189 -23.65 -23.58 -1.76
N ARG A 190 -24.11 -23.78 -0.52
CA ARG A 190 -23.48 -23.34 0.73
C ARG A 190 -22.20 -24.13 1.07
N ASP A 191 -21.84 -25.09 0.22
CA ASP A 191 -20.72 -26.01 0.35
C ASP A 191 -19.63 -25.71 -0.70
N ASN A 192 -19.17 -24.46 -0.77
CA ASN A 192 -17.92 -24.18 -1.47
C ASN A 192 -16.74 -24.40 -0.48
N PRO A 193 -15.97 -25.49 -0.58
CA PRO A 193 -14.88 -25.81 0.34
C PRO A 193 -13.76 -24.76 0.32
N TRP A 194 -13.74 -23.87 -0.67
CA TRP A 194 -12.75 -22.81 -0.83
C TRP A 194 -13.07 -21.50 -0.10
N VAL A 195 -14.20 -21.40 0.63
CA VAL A 195 -14.63 -20.13 1.26
C VAL A 195 -14.81 -20.25 2.77
N ARG A 196 -13.80 -20.81 3.44
CA ARG A 196 -13.50 -20.50 4.86
C ARG A 196 -11.99 -20.38 5.05
N HIS A 197 -11.35 -19.51 4.27
CA HIS A 197 -10.01 -19.04 4.59
C HIS A 197 -10.10 -18.21 5.88
N GLN A 198 -9.95 -18.87 7.02
CA GLN A 198 -9.75 -18.20 8.29
C GLN A 198 -8.35 -17.59 8.24
N TRP A 199 -8.28 -16.27 8.24
CA TRP A 199 -7.04 -15.55 8.43
C TRP A 199 -6.46 -15.94 9.79
N THR A 200 -5.24 -16.47 9.79
CA THR A 200 -4.49 -16.77 11.01
C THR A 200 -3.31 -15.82 11.09
N SER A 201 -3.02 -15.33 12.29
CA SER A 201 -1.81 -14.54 12.52
C SER A 201 -0.61 -15.46 12.57
N LEU A 202 0.41 -15.16 11.77
CA LEU A 202 1.68 -15.88 11.75
C LEU A 202 2.80 -14.99 12.26
N ARG A 203 3.71 -15.56 13.05
CA ARG A 203 4.93 -14.93 13.54
C ARG A 203 6.09 -15.44 12.70
N LEU A 204 6.76 -14.52 12.00
CA LEU A 204 7.87 -14.83 11.11
C LEU A 204 9.19 -14.45 11.76
N GLY A 205 10.18 -15.35 11.71
CA GLY A 205 11.58 -15.03 11.99
C GLY A 205 12.33 -14.78 10.69
N PHE A 206 13.30 -13.85 10.68
CA PHE A 206 14.16 -13.58 9.54
C PHE A 206 15.61 -13.68 9.97
N GLU A 207 16.40 -14.53 9.31
CA GLU A 207 17.84 -14.66 9.57
C GLU A 207 18.62 -14.90 8.29
N TRP A 208 19.94 -14.75 8.36
CA TRP A 208 20.81 -15.09 7.24
C TRP A 208 20.99 -16.61 7.13
N LEU A 209 21.53 -17.26 8.16
CA LEU A 209 21.54 -18.73 8.29
C LEU A 209 20.42 -19.17 9.24
N SER A 210 19.86 -20.36 9.03
CA SER A 210 18.88 -20.86 9.99
C SER A 210 19.50 -21.09 11.37
N SER A 211 20.78 -21.47 11.44
CA SER A 211 21.56 -21.62 12.67
C SER A 211 21.78 -20.33 13.47
N ASP A 212 21.69 -19.16 12.83
CA ASP A 212 21.78 -17.86 13.53
C ASP A 212 20.56 -17.60 14.41
N PHE A 213 19.44 -18.28 14.14
CA PHE A 213 18.20 -18.09 14.89
C PHE A 213 18.33 -18.65 16.32
N PRO A 214 18.21 -17.82 17.38
CA PRO A 214 18.50 -18.27 18.72
C PRO A 214 17.49 -19.32 19.20
N LEU A 215 18.00 -20.42 19.75
CA LEU A 215 17.19 -21.57 20.19
C LEU A 215 16.06 -21.17 21.16
N GLN A 216 16.30 -20.18 22.04
CA GLN A 216 15.32 -19.68 23.01
C GLN A 216 14.14 -18.89 22.42
N HIS A 217 14.13 -18.64 21.10
CA HIS A 217 13.04 -17.94 20.40
C HIS A 217 12.23 -18.84 19.48
N ARG A 218 12.54 -20.14 19.40
CA ARG A 218 11.87 -21.07 18.47
C ARG A 218 10.39 -21.30 18.76
N ASP A 219 9.97 -21.20 20.01
CA ASP A 219 8.57 -21.26 20.44
C ASP A 219 7.78 -19.97 20.14
N LYS A 220 8.47 -18.90 19.74
CA LYS A 220 7.88 -17.58 19.49
C LYS A 220 7.60 -17.28 18.03
N ILE A 221 8.02 -18.15 17.11
CA ILE A 221 7.76 -17.99 15.68
C ILE A 221 7.09 -19.25 15.13
N ASP A 222 6.29 -19.06 14.10
CA ASP A 222 5.56 -20.14 13.43
C ASP A 222 6.31 -20.59 12.16
N ILE A 223 7.04 -19.67 11.52
CA ILE A 223 7.87 -19.93 10.32
C ILE A 223 9.18 -19.14 10.42
N LEU A 224 10.30 -19.78 10.10
CA LEU A 224 11.59 -19.13 9.90
C LEU A 224 11.82 -18.90 8.40
N ILE A 225 12.18 -17.68 8.03
CA ILE A 225 12.60 -17.32 6.68
C ILE A 225 14.09 -17.03 6.75
N CYS A 226 14.92 -17.80 6.04
CA CYS A 226 16.36 -17.61 6.06
C CYS A 226 16.94 -17.56 4.64
N TRP A 227 18.10 -16.93 4.47
CA TRP A 227 18.80 -16.98 3.18
C TRP A 227 19.26 -18.39 2.86
N LYS A 228 19.91 -19.08 3.81
CA LYS A 228 20.37 -20.47 3.66
C LYS A 228 19.97 -21.31 4.87
N ASN A 229 19.39 -22.48 4.62
CA ASN A 229 19.04 -23.41 5.69
C ASN A 229 20.18 -24.38 5.94
N ASP A 230 20.79 -24.32 7.13
CA ASP A 230 21.91 -25.17 7.55
C ASP A 230 21.56 -26.06 8.76
N PHE A 231 20.28 -26.17 9.11
CA PHE A 231 19.83 -27.16 10.09
C PHE A 231 19.83 -28.56 9.50
N GLU A 232 20.51 -29.50 10.17
CA GLU A 232 20.43 -30.92 9.83
C GLU A 232 19.02 -31.49 10.04
N HIS A 233 18.30 -31.01 11.06
CA HIS A 233 16.94 -31.43 11.40
C HIS A 233 16.09 -30.24 11.87
N PRO A 234 15.48 -29.47 10.94
CA PRO A 234 14.66 -28.34 11.32
C PRO A 234 13.34 -28.84 11.96
N ASN A 235 13.22 -28.67 13.28
CA ASN A 235 11.94 -28.85 13.99
C ASN A 235 10.96 -27.68 13.76
N LEU A 236 11.31 -26.74 12.89
CA LEU A 236 10.56 -25.53 12.59
C LEU A 236 10.38 -25.40 11.07
N PRO A 237 9.16 -25.10 10.57
CA PRO A 237 8.95 -24.80 9.15
C PRO A 237 9.88 -23.68 8.71
N THR A 238 10.72 -23.97 7.72
CA THR A 238 11.77 -23.06 7.24
C THR A 238 11.61 -22.82 5.74
N ILE A 239 11.59 -21.55 5.33
CA ILE A 239 11.62 -21.14 3.92
C ILE A 239 13.02 -20.62 3.61
N GLU A 240 13.71 -21.31 2.70
CA GLU A 240 15.05 -20.94 2.26
C GLU A 240 14.99 -20.03 1.02
N LEU A 241 15.29 -18.75 1.21
CA LEU A 241 15.21 -17.75 0.14
C LEU A 241 16.23 -17.97 -0.96
N SER A 242 17.42 -18.54 -0.69
CA SER A 242 18.41 -18.81 -1.74
C SER A 242 17.88 -19.77 -2.82
N THR A 243 16.94 -20.65 -2.47
CA THR A 243 16.27 -21.54 -3.43
C THR A 243 15.17 -20.84 -4.22
N ALA A 244 14.55 -19.82 -3.63
CA ALA A 244 13.54 -18.98 -4.28
C ALA A 244 14.16 -17.82 -5.09
N ALA A 245 15.42 -17.49 -4.85
CA ALA A 245 16.10 -16.35 -5.46
C ALA A 245 16.09 -16.39 -7.00
N PRO A 246 16.36 -17.52 -7.68
CA PRO A 246 16.29 -17.56 -9.15
C PRO A 246 14.88 -17.28 -9.70
N TRP A 247 13.83 -17.66 -8.97
CA TRP A 247 12.46 -17.35 -9.33
C TRP A 247 12.12 -15.88 -9.07
N LEU A 248 12.61 -15.30 -7.98
CA LEU A 248 12.47 -13.89 -7.66
C LEU A 248 13.16 -12.99 -8.67
N GLU A 249 14.39 -13.33 -9.09
CA GLU A 249 15.11 -12.60 -10.14
C GLU A 249 14.34 -12.64 -11.46
N ALA A 250 13.88 -13.83 -11.88
CA ALA A 250 13.06 -13.97 -13.08
C ALA A 250 11.72 -13.21 -12.99
N TRP A 251 11.13 -13.12 -11.80
CA TRP A 251 9.89 -12.38 -11.57
C TRP A 251 10.11 -10.87 -11.57
N ILE A 252 11.18 -10.37 -10.94
CA ILE A 252 11.58 -8.95 -10.97
C ILE A 252 11.80 -8.51 -12.43
N ASP A 253 12.52 -9.31 -13.21
CA ASP A 253 12.76 -9.05 -14.64
C ASP A 253 11.47 -9.07 -15.47
N HIS A 254 10.44 -9.82 -15.05
CA HIS A 254 9.15 -9.90 -15.73
C HIS A 254 8.13 -8.83 -15.29
N VAL A 255 8.32 -8.24 -14.11
CA VAL A 255 7.41 -7.22 -13.54
C VAL A 255 7.86 -5.81 -13.90
N GLU A 256 9.12 -5.63 -14.35
CA GLU A 256 9.61 -4.38 -14.92
C GLU A 256 9.74 -4.34 -16.46
N PRO A 257 8.73 -4.70 -17.29
CA PRO A 257 8.64 -4.12 -18.61
C PRO A 257 7.96 -2.75 -18.44
N HIS A 258 8.56 -1.68 -18.97
CA HIS A 258 7.96 -0.36 -19.21
C HIS A 258 8.32 0.82 -18.28
N THR A 259 9.59 1.01 -17.91
CA THR A 259 10.11 2.36 -17.58
C THR A 259 10.97 2.99 -18.68
N SER A 260 11.13 2.33 -19.84
CA SER A 260 11.72 2.95 -21.03
C SER A 260 10.67 3.72 -21.84
N CYS A 261 10.29 4.91 -21.37
CA CYS A 261 9.74 5.99 -22.20
C CYS A 261 9.76 7.30 -21.39
N VAL A 262 10.73 8.18 -21.65
CA VAL A 262 10.59 9.57 -22.10
C VAL A 262 12.02 10.12 -22.25
N ARG A 263 12.44 10.35 -23.49
CA ARG A 263 13.50 11.29 -23.86
C ARG A 263 12.82 12.52 -24.46
#